data_AF-A0A662BAS9-F1
#
_entry.id   AF-A0A662BAS9-F1
#
_cell.length_a   1.000
_cell.length_b   1.000
_cell.length_c   1.000
_cell.angle_alpha   90.00
_cell.angle_beta   90.00
_cell.angle_gamma   90.00
#
_symmetry.space_group_name_H-M   'P 1'
#
loop_
_entity.id
_entity.type
_entity.pdbx_description
1 polymer ?
#
loop_
_entity_poly.entity_id
_entity_poly.type
_entity_poly.pdbx_seq_one_letter_code
_entity_poly.pdbx_strand_id
1 'polypeptide(L)'
;MNKFAPIILLVFSILQANAQFYKSSEPFSHTYSIVAIDPETGDMGVAVQSHWFSVGSLAIWGEAGVGVVATQSFINVSFGTRGLNMLKNGFSPQQAIDSLIASD
;
A
#
# COMPACT_ATOMS: atom_id res chain seq x y z
N MET A 1 21.90 -28.66 -34.60
CA MET A 1 22.36 -27.97 -33.36
C MET A 1 22.45 -26.48 -33.65
N ASN A 2 21.55 -25.67 -33.06
CA ASN A 2 21.47 -24.23 -33.33
C ASN A 2 22.69 -23.51 -32.76
N LYS A 3 23.58 -23.02 -33.64
CA LYS A 3 24.81 -22.27 -33.29
C LYS A 3 24.55 -20.96 -32.53
N PHE A 4 23.30 -20.51 -32.46
CA PHE A 4 22.86 -19.30 -31.75
C PHE A 4 22.47 -19.55 -30.29
N ALA A 5 22.25 -20.80 -29.89
CA ALA A 5 21.93 -21.16 -28.51
C ALA A 5 22.94 -20.61 -27.46
N PRO A 6 24.27 -20.68 -27.67
CA PRO A 6 25.22 -20.16 -26.68
C PRO A 6 25.20 -18.63 -26.55
N ILE A 7 24.89 -17.91 -27.64
CA ILE A 7 24.82 -16.44 -27.64
C ILE A 7 23.57 -15.96 -26.89
N ILE A 8 22.43 -16.64 -27.09
CA ILE A 8 21.18 -16.35 -26.37
C ILE A 8 21.36 -16.60 -24.86
N LEU A 9 22.05 -17.68 -24.47
CA LEU A 9 22.34 -17.97 -23.07
C LEU A 9 23.25 -16.91 -22.42
N LEU A 10 24.27 -16.45 -23.15
CA LEU A 10 25.21 -15.44 -22.65
C LEU A 10 24.53 -14.08 -22.42
N VAL A 11 23.64 -13.66 -23.32
CA VAL A 11 22.88 -12.41 -23.17
C VAL A 11 21.90 -12.49 -21.98
N PHE A 12 21.31 -13.66 -21.72
CA PHE A 12 20.43 -13.87 -20.56
C PHE A 12 21.18 -13.76 -19.22
N SER A 13 22.44 -14.18 -19.18
CA SER A 13 23.29 -14.09 -17.98
C SER A 13 23.72 -12.66 -17.63
N ILE A 14 23.74 -11.73 -18.60
CA ILE A 14 24.10 -10.32 -18.37
C ILE A 14 22.87 -9.51 -17.90
N LEU A 15 21.66 -10.02 -18.15
CA LEU A 15 20.40 -9.49 -17.63
C LEU A 15 20.05 -10.11 -16.26
N GLN A 16 21.03 -10.23 -15.36
CA GLN A 16 20.70 -10.44 -13.95
C GLN A 16 20.01 -9.18 -13.45
N ALA A 17 18.67 -9.25 -13.39
CA ALA A 17 17.85 -8.28 -12.70
C ALA A 17 18.44 -8.13 -11.29
N ASN A 18 18.74 -6.89 -10.90
CA ASN A 18 19.09 -6.56 -9.53
C ASN A 18 17.86 -6.88 -8.67
N ALA A 19 17.74 -8.11 -8.20
CA ALA A 19 16.79 -8.46 -7.17
C ALA A 19 17.16 -7.68 -5.91
N GLN A 20 16.14 -7.32 -5.14
CA GLN A 20 16.29 -6.52 -3.94
C GLN A 20 17.17 -7.26 -2.92
N PHE A 21 18.34 -6.71 -2.62
CA PHE A 21 19.26 -7.29 -1.63
C PHE A 21 18.75 -6.99 -0.22
N TYR A 22 18.46 -8.04 0.55
CA TYR A 22 18.17 -7.92 1.97
C TYR A 22 19.43 -7.42 2.71
N LYS A 23 19.39 -6.20 3.22
CA LYS A 23 20.47 -5.61 4.01
C LYS A 23 20.21 -5.86 5.49
N SER A 24 20.91 -6.83 6.08
CA SER A 24 20.72 -7.22 7.48
C SER A 24 20.95 -6.10 8.50
N SER A 25 21.70 -5.05 8.13
CA SER A 25 21.89 -3.86 8.96
C SER A 25 20.70 -2.89 8.94
N GLU A 26 19.78 -3.03 7.99
CA GLU A 26 18.56 -2.23 7.84
C GLU A 26 17.37 -3.18 7.68
N PRO A 27 16.99 -3.90 8.74
CA PRO A 27 16.04 -5.01 8.64
C PRO A 27 14.61 -4.55 8.36
N PHE A 28 14.31 -3.26 8.57
CA PHE A 28 12.96 -2.71 8.40
C PHE A 28 12.88 -1.91 7.11
N SER A 29 11.85 -2.24 6.33
CA SER A 29 11.47 -1.42 5.20
C SER A 29 10.32 -0.50 5.62
N HIS A 30 10.44 0.78 5.30
CA HIS A 30 9.50 1.79 5.75
C HIS A 30 8.32 1.93 4.78
N THR A 31 7.16 2.23 5.34
CA THR A 31 5.95 2.62 4.60
C THR A 31 5.50 3.95 5.16
N TYR A 32 5.23 4.90 4.27
CA TYR A 32 4.67 6.20 4.62
C TYR A 32 3.39 6.42 3.82
N SER A 33 2.39 7.01 4.46
CA SER A 33 1.13 7.36 3.83
C SER A 33 0.70 8.76 4.26
N ILE A 34 -0.15 9.37 3.43
CA ILE A 34 -0.75 10.67 3.67
C ILE A 34 -2.21 10.63 3.27
N VAL A 35 -3.07 11.22 4.11
CA VAL A 35 -4.45 11.58 3.76
C VAL A 35 -4.53 13.10 3.72
N ALA A 36 -5.28 13.63 2.76
CA ALA A 36 -5.48 15.07 2.61
C ALA A 36 -6.93 15.37 2.22
N ILE A 37 -7.39 16.56 2.58
CA ILE A 37 -8.66 17.12 2.16
C ILE A 37 -8.42 18.51 1.59
N ASP A 38 -9.04 18.79 0.45
CA ASP A 38 -9.17 20.14 -0.07
C ASP A 38 -10.39 20.81 0.59
N PRO A 39 -10.22 21.86 1.42
CA PRO A 39 -11.33 22.49 2.12
C PRO A 39 -12.29 23.27 1.20
N GLU A 40 -11.87 23.65 -0.01
CA GLU A 40 -12.71 24.41 -0.94
C GLU A 40 -13.72 23.50 -1.66
N THR A 41 -13.27 22.32 -2.10
CA THR A 41 -14.08 21.36 -2.86
C THR A 41 -14.65 20.24 -2.00
N GLY A 42 -14.01 19.93 -0.87
CA GLY A 42 -14.28 18.74 -0.08
C GLY A 42 -13.66 17.46 -0.64
N ASP A 43 -12.85 17.55 -1.70
CA ASP A 43 -12.17 16.39 -2.26
C ASP A 43 -11.16 15.82 -1.27
N MET A 44 -11.15 14.49 -1.15
CA MET A 44 -10.27 13.75 -0.25
C MET A 44 -9.37 12.83 -1.05
N GLY A 45 -8.08 12.82 -0.68
CA GLY A 45 -7.06 12.01 -1.32
C GLY A 45 -6.27 11.19 -0.30
N VAL A 46 -5.78 10.05 -0.75
CA VAL A 46 -4.87 9.21 0.03
C VAL A 46 -3.75 8.69 -0.88
N ALA A 47 -2.52 8.72 -0.38
CA ALA A 47 -1.35 8.20 -1.07
C ALA A 47 -0.47 7.37 -0.13
N VAL A 48 0.24 6.40 -0.68
CA VAL A 48 1.16 5.53 0.05
C VAL A 48 2.41 5.26 -0.77
N GLN A 49 3.56 5.21 -0.10
CA GLN A 49 4.82 4.73 -0.64
C GLN A 49 5.34 3.62 0.26
N SER A 50 5.77 2.51 -0.36
CA SER A 50 6.35 1.36 0.31
C SER A 50 7.30 0.64 -0.63
N HIS A 51 8.21 -0.16 -0.08
CA HIS A 51 8.90 -1.17 -0.89
C HIS A 51 7.97 -2.32 -1.30
N TRP A 52 6.83 -2.49 -0.62
CA TRP A 52 5.93 -3.61 -0.85
C TRP A 52 5.25 -3.50 -2.22
N PHE A 53 5.29 -4.60 -2.98
CA PHE A 53 4.73 -4.64 -4.32
C PHE A 53 3.22 -4.39 -4.30
N SER A 54 2.76 -3.46 -5.15
CA SER A 54 1.33 -3.13 -5.27
C SER A 54 0.68 -2.70 -3.94
N VAL A 55 1.41 -2.02 -3.05
CA VAL A 55 0.88 -1.57 -1.74
C VAL A 55 -0.42 -0.77 -1.86
N GLY A 56 -0.60 0.01 -2.93
CA GLY A 56 -1.78 0.85 -3.14
C GLY A 56 -3.09 0.07 -3.14
N SER A 57 -3.14 -1.13 -3.73
CA SER A 57 -4.37 -1.94 -3.79
C SER A 57 -4.74 -2.58 -2.45
N LEU A 58 -3.86 -2.51 -1.45
CA LEU A 58 -4.03 -3.16 -0.15
C LEU A 58 -4.17 -2.15 0.99
N ALA A 59 -3.39 -1.07 0.93
CA ALA A 59 -3.21 -0.16 2.05
C ALA A 59 -4.14 1.06 2.01
N ILE A 60 -4.63 1.48 0.85
CA ILE A 60 -5.36 2.74 0.72
C ILE A 60 -6.74 2.52 0.09
N TRP A 61 -7.71 3.25 0.62
CA TRP A 61 -9.12 3.09 0.28
C TRP A 61 -9.78 4.46 0.22
N GLY A 62 -10.75 4.62 -0.68
CA GLY A 62 -11.53 5.84 -0.80
C GLY A 62 -12.93 5.56 -1.32
N GLU A 63 -13.92 6.26 -0.77
CA GLU A 63 -15.30 6.25 -1.25
C GLU A 63 -15.81 7.70 -1.32
N ALA A 64 -16.31 8.09 -2.50
CA ALA A 64 -16.80 9.44 -2.76
C ALA A 64 -17.97 9.79 -1.82
N GLY A 65 -17.93 10.98 -1.23
CA GLY A 65 -18.93 11.42 -0.25
C GLY A 65 -18.84 10.74 1.13
N VAL A 66 -17.87 9.84 1.35
CA VAL A 66 -17.66 9.15 2.63
C VAL A 66 -16.32 9.52 3.24
N GLY A 67 -15.21 9.24 2.54
CA GLY A 67 -13.88 9.48 3.10
C GLY A 67 -12.78 8.61 2.48
N VAL A 68 -11.60 8.69 3.09
CA VAL A 68 -10.42 7.90 2.72
C VAL A 68 -9.82 7.23 3.96
N VAL A 69 -9.21 6.06 3.76
CA VAL A 69 -8.58 5.25 4.82
C VAL A 69 -7.21 4.77 4.36
N ALA A 70 -6.21 4.86 5.23
CA ALA A 70 -4.89 4.29 5.04
C ALA A 70 -4.59 3.29 6.16
N THR A 71 -4.22 2.05 5.81
CA THR A 71 -3.89 0.96 6.75
C THR A 71 -2.41 0.60 6.63
N GLN A 72 -1.67 0.60 7.73
CA GLN A 72 -0.24 0.28 7.81
C GLN A 72 0.14 -0.13 9.25
N SER A 73 1.27 -0.77 9.56
CA SER A 73 2.37 -1.26 8.70
C SER A 73 2.21 -2.71 8.23
N PHE A 74 1.65 -3.58 9.08
CA PHE A 74 1.14 -4.90 8.68
C PHE A 74 -0.32 -4.74 8.30
N ILE A 75 -0.62 -4.88 7.01
CA ILE A 75 -1.93 -4.54 6.47
C ILE A 75 -2.95 -5.61 6.86
N ASN A 76 -3.99 -5.19 7.60
CA ASN A 76 -5.27 -5.89 7.65
C ASN A 76 -6.19 -5.30 6.56
N VAL A 77 -6.30 -5.98 5.42
CA VAL A 77 -7.06 -5.51 4.24
C VAL A 77 -8.52 -5.19 4.61
N SER A 78 -9.09 -5.87 5.60
CA SER A 78 -10.48 -5.63 6.03
C SER A 78 -10.69 -4.25 6.66
N PHE A 79 -9.65 -3.61 7.20
CA PHE A 79 -9.75 -2.30 7.85
C PHE A 79 -10.14 -1.20 6.87
N GLY A 80 -9.76 -1.33 5.59
CA GLY A 80 -10.15 -0.37 4.56
C GLY A 80 -11.65 -0.26 4.39
N THR A 81 -12.29 -1.37 4.01
CA THR A 81 -13.74 -1.41 3.77
C THR A 81 -14.55 -1.24 5.05
N ARG A 82 -14.11 -1.81 6.18
CA ARG A 82 -14.77 -1.61 7.48
C ARG A 82 -14.67 -0.16 7.94
N GLY A 83 -13.50 0.47 7.80
CA GLY A 83 -13.29 1.88 8.13
C GLY A 83 -14.20 2.79 7.31
N LEU A 84 -14.24 2.62 5.99
CA LEU A 84 -15.17 3.36 5.11
C LEU A 84 -16.63 3.13 5.51
N ASN A 85 -17.02 1.90 5.83
CA ASN A 85 -18.38 1.59 6.28
C ASN A 85 -18.72 2.33 7.59
N MET A 86 -17.81 2.39 8.55
CA MET A 86 -18.01 3.14 9.79
C MET A 86 -18.16 4.64 9.53
N LEU A 87 -17.29 5.23 8.70
CA LEU A 87 -17.41 6.63 8.30
C LEU A 87 -18.77 6.91 7.63
N LYS A 88 -19.20 6.03 6.74
CA LYS A 88 -20.50 6.12 6.05
C LYS A 88 -21.69 6.07 7.02
N ASN A 89 -21.55 5.40 8.15
CA ASN A 89 -22.55 5.33 9.21
C ASN A 89 -22.43 6.47 10.26
N GLY A 90 -21.61 7.49 9.98
CA GLY A 90 -21.51 8.69 10.82
C GLY A 90 -20.56 8.58 12.01
N PHE A 91 -19.74 7.54 12.08
CA PHE A 91 -18.66 7.47 13.06
C PHE A 91 -17.59 8.50 12.72
N SER A 92 -17.00 9.13 13.74
CA SER A 92 -15.82 9.96 13.53
C SER A 92 -14.61 9.10 13.12
N PRO A 93 -13.60 9.68 12.44
CA PRO A 93 -12.39 8.94 12.09
C PRO A 93 -11.71 8.29 13.29
N GLN A 94 -11.67 8.98 14.44
CA GLN A 94 -11.08 8.42 15.66
C GLN A 94 -11.88 7.23 16.19
N GLN A 95 -13.22 7.31 16.20
CA GLN A 95 -14.06 6.20 16.64
C GLN A 95 -13.90 4.96 15.74
N ALA A 96 -13.74 5.17 14.43
CA ALA A 96 -13.47 4.10 13.49
C ALA A 96 -12.12 3.42 13.79
N ILE A 97 -11.06 4.21 13.96
CA ILE A 97 -9.72 3.72 14.31
C ILE A 97 -9.76 2.91 15.62
N ASP A 98 -10.34 3.48 16.69
CA ASP A 98 -10.37 2.85 18.01
C ASP A 98 -11.12 1.51 17.96
N SER A 99 -12.25 1.45 17.25
CA SER A 99 -13.05 0.23 17.13
C SER A 99 -12.36 -0.84 16.28
N LEU A 100 -11.67 -0.44 15.20
CA LEU A 100 -10.92 -1.37 14.35
C LEU A 100 -9.75 -1.98 15.12
N ILE A 101 -8.95 -1.15 15.79
CA ILE A 101 -7.79 -1.61 16.59
C ILE A 101 -8.22 -2.48 17.76
N ALA A 102 -9.33 -2.16 18.43
CA ALA A 102 -9.85 -3.00 19.53
C ALA A 102 -10.34 -4.38 19.07
N SER A 103 -10.49 -4.61 17.76
CA SER A 103 -11.00 -5.85 17.17
C SER A 103 -10.04 -6.49 16.16
N ASP A 104 -8.77 -6.07 16.15
CA ASP A 104 -7.68 -6.68 15.36
C ASP A 104 -7.18 -7.98 15.99
#